data_AF-A0A7H1N2B4-F1
#
_entry.id   AF-A0A7H1N2B4-F1
#
_cell.length_a   1.000
_cell.length_b   1.000
_cell.length_c   1.000
_cell.angle_alpha   90.00
_cell.angle_beta   90.00
_cell.angle_gamma   90.00
#
_symmetry.space_group_name_H-M   'P 1'
#
loop_
_entity.id
_entity.type
_entity.pdbx_description
1 polymer ?
#
loop_
_entity_poly.entity_id
_entity_poly.type
_entity_poly.pdbx_seq_one_letter_code
_entity_poly.pdbx_strand_id
1 'polypeptide(L)'
;MRCDAKNQPATHPDATKLPTRRTGGRTCKTGVHVNAALSEEIINRITAILAAAEILDNNIDLEMNERQAFLNVIHAEALQLEQHIRTIQC
;
A
#
# COMPACT_ATOMS: atom_id res chain seq x y z
N MET A 1 57.50 -34.37 -38.98
CA MET A 1 56.66 -33.68 -37.98
C MET A 1 55.37 -34.45 -37.77
N ARG A 2 55.24 -35.24 -36.69
CA ARG A 2 53.96 -35.63 -36.08
C ARG A 2 54.22 -35.89 -34.60
N CYS A 3 53.40 -35.25 -33.77
CA CYS A 3 53.63 -34.99 -32.36
C CYS A 3 53.21 -36.16 -31.46
N ASP A 4 53.98 -36.37 -30.40
CA ASP A 4 53.63 -37.13 -29.20
C ASP A 4 52.36 -36.58 -28.51
N ALA A 5 51.51 -37.47 -28.01
CA ALA A 5 50.52 -37.14 -26.99
C ALA A 5 50.53 -38.19 -25.88
N LYS A 6 51.08 -37.79 -24.74
CA LYS A 6 51.16 -38.54 -23.49
C LYS A 6 49.82 -38.50 -22.75
N ASN A 7 49.35 -39.68 -22.36
CA ASN A 7 48.80 -40.08 -21.05
C ASN A 7 48.26 -38.98 -20.09
N GLN A 8 46.94 -39.00 -19.78
CA GLN A 8 46.37 -39.37 -18.45
C GLN A 8 44.86 -39.01 -18.32
N PRO A 9 44.08 -39.80 -17.55
CA PRO A 9 42.68 -39.52 -17.19
C PRO A 9 42.58 -38.86 -15.81
N ALA A 10 41.58 -37.99 -15.59
CA ALA A 10 41.19 -37.54 -14.26
C ALA A 10 39.68 -37.28 -14.20
N THR A 11 38.95 -38.31 -13.77
CA THR A 11 37.64 -38.20 -13.14
C THR A 11 37.78 -37.56 -11.76
N HIS A 12 37.03 -36.48 -11.49
CA HIS A 12 36.31 -36.21 -10.23
C HIS A 12 35.61 -34.85 -10.32
N PRO A 13 34.30 -34.77 -10.04
CA PRO A 13 33.77 -33.63 -9.32
C PRO A 13 33.41 -34.03 -7.88
N ASP A 14 34.02 -33.29 -6.98
CA ASP A 14 33.91 -33.29 -5.54
C ASP A 14 32.64 -32.52 -5.07
N ALA A 15 32.26 -32.80 -3.84
CA ALA A 15 31.68 -31.88 -2.87
C ALA A 15 30.23 -31.41 -3.04
N THR A 16 29.39 -32.03 -2.19
CA THR A 16 28.51 -31.32 -1.24
C THR A 16 27.16 -30.84 -1.76
N LYS A 17 26.17 -31.74 -1.74
CA LYS A 17 24.75 -31.36 -1.61
C LYS A 17 24.47 -30.93 -0.17
N LEU A 18 24.51 -29.63 0.11
CA LEU A 18 23.83 -29.02 1.26
C LEU A 18 22.38 -28.71 0.83
N PRO A 19 21.35 -29.20 1.55
CA PRO A 19 20.00 -28.70 1.34
C PRO A 19 19.92 -27.29 1.92
N THR A 20 19.93 -26.27 1.06
CA THR A 20 19.56 -24.90 1.44
C THR A 20 18.10 -24.92 1.87
N ARG A 21 17.91 -24.91 3.18
CA ARG A 21 16.65 -24.62 3.87
C ARG A 21 16.11 -23.30 3.30
N ARG A 22 15.15 -23.39 2.37
CA ARG A 22 14.37 -22.24 1.90
C ARG A 22 13.48 -21.80 3.06
N THR A 23 14.03 -21.00 3.96
CA THR A 23 13.22 -20.14 4.83
C THR A 23 12.45 -19.24 3.89
N GLY A 24 11.17 -19.53 3.70
CA GLY A 24 10.25 -18.68 2.99
C GLY A 24 10.17 -17.34 3.72
N GLY A 25 11.05 -16.42 3.34
CA GLY A 25 10.89 -15.01 3.63
C GLY A 25 9.68 -14.54 2.87
N ARG A 26 8.50 -14.59 3.50
CA ARG A 26 7.44 -13.64 3.16
C ARG A 26 7.94 -12.28 3.59
N THR A 27 8.73 -11.64 2.74
CA THR A 27 8.80 -10.20 2.76
C THR A 27 7.48 -9.74 2.15
N CYS A 28 6.52 -9.39 3.01
CA CYS A 28 5.44 -8.51 2.61
C CYS A 28 6.09 -7.16 2.29
N LYS A 29 6.67 -7.04 1.09
CA LYS A 29 6.86 -5.74 0.46
C LYS A 29 5.50 -5.40 -0.12
N THR A 30 4.56 -5.00 0.72
CA THR A 30 3.39 -4.26 0.25
C THR A 30 3.91 -2.86 -0.09
N GLY A 31 4.46 -2.75 -1.29
CA GLY A 31 4.61 -1.45 -1.93
C GLY A 31 3.19 -0.94 -2.12
N VAL A 32 2.77 -0.04 -1.25
CA VAL A 32 1.43 0.53 -1.28
C VAL A 32 1.34 1.38 -2.54
N HIS A 33 0.79 0.79 -3.60
CA HIS A 33 0.43 1.54 -4.80
C HIS A 33 -0.89 2.25 -4.51
N VAL A 34 -0.80 3.47 -4.00
CA VAL A 34 -1.93 4.40 -4.07
C VAL A 34 -2.15 4.70 -5.55
N ASN A 35 -3.20 4.13 -6.13
CA ASN A 35 -3.58 4.44 -7.51
C ASN A 35 -4.07 5.89 -7.56
N ALA A 36 -3.85 6.59 -8.68
CA ALA A 36 -4.28 7.97 -8.88
C ALA A 36 -5.76 8.18 -8.56
N ALA A 37 -6.62 7.22 -8.92
CA ALA A 37 -8.05 7.25 -8.61
C ALA A 37 -8.33 7.25 -7.09
N LEU A 38 -7.57 6.46 -6.32
CA LEU A 38 -7.70 6.41 -4.87
C LEU A 38 -7.21 7.71 -4.22
N SER A 39 -6.11 8.28 -4.72
CA SER A 39 -5.62 9.58 -4.26
C SER A 39 -6.65 10.69 -4.51
N GLU A 40 -7.26 10.72 -5.70
CA GLU A 40 -8.28 11.68 -6.06
C GLU A 40 -9.53 11.53 -5.19
N GLU A 41 -9.97 10.30 -4.93
CA GLU A 41 -11.08 10.04 -4.03
C GLU A 41 -10.80 10.53 -2.60
N ILE A 42 -9.61 10.25 -2.05
CA ILE A 42 -9.22 10.74 -0.71
C ILE A 42 -9.24 12.27 -0.67
N ILE A 43 -8.69 12.94 -1.69
CA ILE A 43 -8.68 14.41 -1.77
C ILE A 43 -10.10 14.96 -1.84
N ASN A 44 -10.97 14.37 -2.65
CA ASN A 44 -12.36 14.81 -2.79
C ASN A 44 -13.12 14.70 -1.46
N ARG A 45 -12.90 13.62 -0.71
CA ARG A 45 -13.54 13.43 0.61
C ARG A 45 -13.03 14.43 1.65
N ILE A 46 -11.73 14.67 1.71
CA ILE A 46 -11.15 15.72 2.58
C ILE A 46 -11.74 17.09 2.21
N THR A 47 -11.85 17.38 0.92
CA THR A 47 -12.42 18.64 0.42
C THR A 47 -13.88 18.80 0.86
N ALA A 48 -14.68 17.73 0.78
CA ALA A 48 -16.07 17.75 1.25
C ALA A 48 -16.18 18.00 2.76
N ILE A 49 -15.32 17.37 3.57
CA ILE A 49 -15.25 17.61 5.01
C ILE A 49 -14.90 19.07 5.31
N LEU A 50 -13.88 19.61 4.65
CA LEU A 50 -13.46 20.99 4.84
C LEU A 50 -14.57 21.98 4.47
N ALA A 51 -15.23 21.78 3.33
CA ALA A 51 -16.35 22.62 2.91
C ALA A 51 -17.52 22.57 3.91
N ALA A 52 -17.88 21.38 4.40
CA ALA A 52 -18.94 21.24 5.39
C ALA A 52 -18.58 21.89 6.74
N ALA A 53 -17.33 21.75 7.18
CA ALA A 53 -16.83 22.38 8.40
C ALA A 53 -16.78 23.91 8.27
N GLU A 54 -16.33 24.43 7.13
CA GLU A 54 -16.30 25.87 6.85
C GLU A 54 -17.72 26.47 6.85
N ILE A 55 -18.71 25.77 6.28
CA ILE A 55 -20.11 26.22 6.34
C ILE A 55 -20.60 26.24 7.80
N LEU A 56 -20.28 25.23 8.61
CA LEU A 56 -20.67 25.19 10.03
C LEU A 56 -20.03 26.30 10.86
N ASP A 57 -18.79 26.67 10.56
CA ASP A 57 -18.04 27.71 11.27
C ASP A 57 -18.52 29.11 10.87
N ASN A 58 -18.75 29.32 9.57
CA ASN A 58 -19.23 30.60 9.04
C ASN A 58 -20.71 30.88 9.34
N ASN A 59 -21.50 29.86 9.66
CA ASN A 59 -22.94 30.00 9.90
C ASN A 59 -23.31 29.52 11.30
N ILE A 60 -22.98 30.36 12.30
CA ILE A 60 -23.26 30.10 13.72
C ILE A 60 -24.76 29.94 13.99
N ASP A 61 -25.60 30.65 13.24
CA ASP A 61 -27.06 30.69 13.40
C ASP A 61 -27.81 29.60 12.59
N LEU A 62 -27.11 28.60 12.04
CA LEU A 62 -27.77 27.47 11.38
C LEU A 62 -28.78 26.79 12.31
N GLU A 63 -29.94 26.43 11.77
CA GLU A 63 -30.89 25.65 12.53
C GLU A 63 -30.28 24.30 12.92
N MET A 64 -30.72 23.75 14.05
CA MET A 64 -30.19 22.48 14.58
C MET A 64 -30.24 21.34 13.56
N ASN A 65 -31.29 21.29 12.73
CA ASN A 65 -31.43 20.26 11.70
C ASN A 65 -30.38 20.40 10.59
N GLU A 66 -30.10 21.63 10.15
CA GLU A 66 -29.10 21.91 9.13
C GLU A 66 -27.69 21.65 9.67
N ARG A 67 -27.42 22.10 10.90
CA ARG A 67 -26.17 21.80 11.60
C ARG A 67 -25.93 20.30 11.71
N GLN A 68 -26.97 19.53 12.06
CA GLN A 68 -26.87 18.07 12.12
C GLN A 68 -26.62 17.46 10.74
N ALA A 69 -27.19 18.00 9.67
CA ALA A 69 -26.95 17.52 8.32
C ALA A 69 -25.47 17.64 7.92
N PHE A 70 -24.84 18.79 8.18
CA PHE A 70 -23.40 18.97 7.91
C PHE A 70 -22.52 18.08 8.78
N LEU A 71 -22.85 17.92 10.06
CA LEU A 71 -22.14 16.99 10.95
C LEU A 71 -22.25 15.54 10.45
N ASN A 72 -23.41 15.15 9.92
CA ASN A 72 -23.60 13.82 9.33
C ASN A 72 -22.73 13.64 8.07
N VAL A 73 -22.60 14.65 7.22
CA VAL A 73 -21.70 14.63 6.05
C VAL A 73 -20.26 14.45 6.51
N ILE A 74 -19.80 15.26 7.46
CA ILE A 74 -18.44 15.17 8.01
C ILE A 74 -18.17 13.76 8.55
N HIS A 75 -19.10 13.22 9.35
CA HIS A 75 -18.97 11.89 9.94
C HIS A 75 -18.92 10.79 8.87
N ALA A 76 -19.82 10.84 7.87
CA ALA A 76 -19.87 9.85 6.81
C ALA A 76 -18.58 9.84 5.97
N GLU A 77 -18.08 11.02 5.60
CA GLU A 77 -16.84 11.13 4.82
C GLU A 77 -15.61 10.71 5.62
N ALA A 78 -15.57 11.02 6.93
CA ALA A 78 -14.50 10.57 7.82
C ALA A 78 -14.43 9.04 7.91
N LEU A 79 -15.57 8.36 8.04
CA LEU A 79 -15.62 6.89 8.05
C LEU A 79 -15.09 6.29 6.74
N GLN A 80 -15.44 6.89 5.60
CA GLN A 80 -14.95 6.46 4.30
C GLN A 80 -13.44 6.69 4.17
N LEU A 81 -12.92 7.82 4.66
CA LEU A 81 -11.48 8.08 4.69
C LEU A 81 -10.72 7.04 5.53
N GLU A 82 -11.24 6.65 6.70
CA GLU A 82 -10.63 5.58 7.50
C GLU A 82 -10.54 4.27 6.71
N GLN A 83 -11.57 3.93 5.94
CA GLN A 83 -11.58 2.72 5.12
C GLN A 83 -10.50 2.77 4.02
N HIS A 84 -10.34 3.92 3.36
CA HIS A 84 -9.28 4.11 2.35
C HIS A 84 -7.89 4.04 2.98
N ILE A 85 -7.68 4.66 4.15
CA ILE A 85 -6.40 4.61 4.87
C ILE A 85 -6.04 3.18 5.27
N ARG A 86 -7.01 2.39 5.77
CA ARG A 86 -6.78 0.97 6.10
C ARG A 86 -6.38 0.16 4.87
N THR A 87 -6.97 0.47 3.71
CA THR A 87 -6.64 -0.20 2.43
C THR A 87 -5.22 0.14 1.96
N ILE A 88 -4.74 1.34 2.27
CA ILE A 88 -3.35 1.76 2.01
C ILE A 88 -2.37 1.08 2.98
N GLN A 89 -2.77 0.84 4.23
CA GLN A 89 -1.88 0.31 5.28
C GLN A 89 -1.74 -1.22 5.30
N CYS A 90 -2.56 -1.95 4.55
CA CYS A 90 -2.54 -3.42 4.43
C CYS A 90 -1.64 -3.87 3.27
#